data_AF-A0A6N7PQ82-F1
#
_entry.id   AF-A0A6N7PQ82-F1
#
_cell.length_a   1.000
_cell.length_b   1.000
_cell.length_c   1.000
_cell.angle_alpha   90.00
_cell.angle_beta   90.00
_cell.angle_gamma   90.00
#
_symmetry.space_group_name_H-M   'P 1'
#
loop_
_entity.id
_entity.type
_entity.pdbx_description
1 polymer ?
#
loop_
_entity_poly.entity_id
_entity_poly.type
_entity_poly.pdbx_seq_one_letter_code
_entity_poly.pdbx_strand_id
1 'polypeptide(L)'
;MRSRALALALAGCGTWLGAAGTGLAAEPEVRGQGTTASTKATRGAIVVAIGDGASVAAKPLAREIYRDEALRPALDDRVARVLAGEPAADDAPPKERELAEVRSALTTNDDAPSRRLLASLGVEQKAELVVAVSMAGERPVARVLRVGTARYEPIELGPTLERTEAGETRYTWPGAATTLRKLVVVPVAAPIVPRQTSTPAPRKPEVPTRKPFYKSAWFWGPLGAVVAAGAAVLIASQVTEDSTGMVRLRGQVAP
;
A
#
# COMPACT_ATOMS: atom_id res chain seq x y z
N MET A 1 9.75 51.50 9.75
CA MET A 1 10.89 52.16 9.08
C MET A 1 12.16 51.37 9.33
N ARG A 2 12.60 50.55 8.38
CA ARG A 2 14.00 50.14 8.14
C ARG A 2 14.03 49.23 6.93
N SER A 3 14.16 49.89 5.79
CA SER A 3 14.32 49.33 4.47
C SER A 3 15.63 48.53 4.38
N ARG A 4 15.56 47.32 3.85
CA ARG A 4 16.73 46.63 3.28
C ARG A 4 16.39 46.21 1.86
N ALA A 5 16.84 47.05 0.94
CA ALA A 5 17.04 46.77 -0.47
C ALA A 5 18.38 46.05 -0.65
N LEU A 6 18.44 44.99 -1.47
CA LEU A 6 19.64 44.41 -2.10
C LEU A 6 19.22 43.05 -2.70
N ALA A 7 19.59 42.62 -3.89
CA ALA A 7 20.04 43.26 -5.12
C ALA A 7 19.77 42.20 -6.20
N LEU A 8 19.18 42.61 -7.31
CA LEU A 8 19.06 41.80 -8.50
C LEU A 8 20.46 41.56 -9.08
N ALA A 9 20.83 40.29 -9.28
CA ALA A 9 21.93 39.92 -10.16
C ALA A 9 21.33 39.15 -11.34
N LEU A 10 21.12 39.87 -12.44
CA LEU A 10 20.96 39.36 -13.80
C LEU A 10 22.34 38.91 -14.31
N ALA A 11 22.50 37.65 -14.69
CA ALA A 11 23.60 37.23 -15.55
C ALA A 11 23.31 35.86 -16.19
N GLY A 12 23.42 35.79 -17.52
CA GLY A 12 23.65 34.51 -18.20
C GLY A 12 22.72 34.17 -19.37
N CYS A 13 22.69 35.02 -20.41
CA CYS A 13 22.38 34.55 -21.76
C CYS A 13 23.48 33.57 -22.21
N GLY A 14 23.16 32.27 -22.26
CA GLY A 14 24.00 31.23 -22.82
C GLY A 14 23.34 30.65 -24.07
N THR A 15 23.62 31.26 -25.21
CA THR A 15 23.25 30.79 -26.54
C THR A 15 24.02 29.50 -26.85
N TRP A 16 23.34 28.36 -27.01
CA TRP A 16 23.93 27.15 -27.59
C TRP A 16 23.22 26.83 -28.90
N LEU A 17 23.87 27.23 -29.99
CA LEU A 17 23.65 26.70 -31.34
C LEU A 17 24.58 25.50 -31.55
N GLY A 18 24.03 24.42 -32.12
CA GLY A 18 24.80 23.30 -32.69
C GLY A 18 24.23 21.95 -32.24
N ALA A 19 24.04 20.93 -33.07
CA ALA A 19 24.25 20.77 -34.50
C ALA A 19 23.29 19.67 -34.98
N ALA A 20 22.81 19.78 -36.23
CA ALA A 20 22.07 18.72 -36.89
C ALA A 20 23.04 17.58 -37.25
N GLY A 21 22.89 16.44 -36.58
CA GLY A 21 23.55 15.19 -36.93
C GLY A 21 22.55 14.22 -37.54
N THR A 22 22.49 14.20 -38.88
CA THR A 22 21.84 13.15 -39.67
C THR A 22 22.70 11.88 -39.58
N GLY A 23 22.31 10.96 -38.70
CA GLY A 23 22.90 9.62 -38.61
C GLY A 23 21.96 8.57 -39.19
N LEU A 24 22.34 8.02 -40.34
CA LEU A 24 21.70 6.87 -40.99
C LEU A 24 21.72 5.62 -40.10
N ALA A 25 20.61 4.87 -40.20
CA ALA A 25 20.52 3.41 -40.30
C ALA A 25 21.51 2.54 -39.48
N ALA A 26 20.97 1.90 -38.45
CA ALA A 26 21.33 0.52 -38.10
C ALA A 26 20.12 -0.13 -37.41
N GLU A 27 19.53 -1.09 -38.10
CA GLU A 27 18.47 -1.98 -37.62
C GLU A 27 19.14 -3.20 -36.99
N PRO A 28 18.98 -3.46 -35.68
CA PRO A 28 19.32 -4.76 -35.11
C PRO A 28 18.08 -5.65 -35.09
N GLU A 29 17.98 -6.53 -36.09
CA GLU A 29 17.22 -7.78 -36.00
C GLU A 29 17.87 -8.67 -34.94
N VAL A 30 17.33 -8.69 -33.71
CA VAL A 30 17.63 -9.74 -32.74
C VAL A 30 16.35 -10.50 -32.42
N ARG A 31 16.32 -11.73 -32.95
CA ARG A 31 15.31 -12.76 -32.71
C ARG A 31 15.28 -13.15 -31.23
N GLY A 32 14.08 -13.06 -30.67
CA GLY A 32 13.44 -14.15 -29.93
C GLY A 32 14.24 -14.84 -28.83
N GLN A 33 14.18 -14.28 -27.62
CA GLN A 33 14.04 -15.08 -26.41
C GLN A 33 12.88 -14.51 -25.60
N GLY A 34 11.68 -15.02 -25.88
CA GLY A 34 10.51 -14.84 -25.04
C GLY A 34 10.68 -15.62 -23.75
N THR A 35 11.53 -15.12 -22.85
CA THR A 35 11.44 -15.46 -21.45
C THR A 35 10.14 -14.82 -20.97
N THR A 36 9.08 -15.62 -20.85
CA THR A 36 7.92 -15.27 -20.04
C THR A 36 8.36 -15.26 -18.58
N ALA A 37 9.17 -14.26 -18.23
CA ALA A 37 9.44 -13.91 -16.86
C ALA A 37 8.07 -13.72 -16.22
N SER A 38 7.70 -14.65 -15.33
CA SER A 38 6.56 -14.47 -14.45
C SER A 38 6.88 -13.22 -13.65
N THR A 39 6.43 -12.06 -14.15
CA THR A 39 6.50 -10.78 -13.48
C THR A 39 5.75 -10.99 -12.19
N LYS A 40 6.51 -11.21 -11.10
CA LYS A 40 6.02 -11.31 -9.74
C LYS A 40 5.07 -10.12 -9.58
N ALA A 41 3.78 -10.40 -9.57
CA ALA A 41 2.76 -9.39 -9.76
C ALA A 41 3.02 -8.24 -8.79
N THR A 42 3.24 -7.04 -9.31
CA THR A 42 3.19 -5.78 -8.56
C THR A 42 1.91 -5.83 -7.74
N ARG A 43 2.05 -5.93 -6.42
CA ARG A 43 0.94 -6.13 -5.49
C ARG A 43 1.10 -5.17 -4.34
N GLY A 44 -0.03 -4.69 -3.88
CA GLY A 44 -0.12 -3.85 -2.69
C GLY A 44 -0.21 -2.36 -3.00
N ALA A 45 -0.33 -1.61 -1.91
CA ALA A 45 -0.45 -0.16 -1.91
C ALA A 45 0.66 0.43 -1.05
N ILE A 46 1.28 1.53 -1.49
CA ILE A 46 2.19 2.33 -0.65
C ILE A 46 1.49 3.61 -0.20
N VAL A 47 1.82 4.10 0.99
CA VAL A 47 1.29 5.36 1.53
C VAL A 47 2.38 6.43 1.48
N VAL A 48 2.05 7.58 0.89
CA VAL A 48 2.98 8.71 0.73
C VAL A 48 2.37 9.96 1.36
N ALA A 49 3.08 10.55 2.33
CA ALA A 49 2.72 11.82 2.94
C ALA A 49 3.20 13.00 2.08
N ILE A 50 2.28 13.85 1.66
CA ILE A 50 2.53 15.05 0.85
C ILE A 50 2.42 16.29 1.75
N GLY A 51 3.54 16.98 1.90
CA GLY A 51 3.69 18.10 2.83
C GLY A 51 4.02 17.68 4.27
N ASP A 52 4.54 18.62 5.06
CA ASP A 52 5.12 18.34 6.39
C ASP A 52 4.08 17.94 7.44
N GLY A 53 2.87 18.50 7.35
CA GLY A 53 1.77 18.21 8.29
C GLY A 53 1.04 16.89 8.03
N ALA A 54 1.21 16.28 6.86
CA ALA A 54 0.46 15.07 6.49
C ALA A 54 0.96 13.80 7.21
N SER A 55 2.18 13.82 7.77
CA SER A 55 2.81 12.66 8.41
C SER A 55 1.99 12.09 9.58
N VAL A 56 1.37 12.95 10.39
CA VAL A 56 0.56 12.57 11.55
C VAL A 56 -0.66 11.74 11.14
N ALA A 57 -1.26 12.04 9.99
CA ALA A 57 -2.39 11.32 9.44
C ALA A 57 -1.98 10.13 8.55
N ALA A 58 -0.84 10.23 7.86
CA ALA A 58 -0.33 9.18 6.97
C ALA A 58 0.17 7.94 7.74
N LYS A 59 0.84 8.13 8.88
CA LYS A 59 1.34 7.03 9.73
C LYS A 59 0.25 6.03 10.16
N PRO A 60 -0.90 6.44 10.75
CA PRO A 60 -1.95 5.49 11.09
C PRO A 60 -2.58 4.84 9.86
N LEU A 61 -2.71 5.55 8.73
CA LEU A 61 -3.20 4.95 7.47
C LEU A 61 -2.26 3.86 6.96
N ALA A 62 -0.94 4.12 6.97
CA ALA A 62 0.08 3.15 6.59
C ALA A 62 0.01 1.89 7.47
N ARG A 63 -0.17 2.05 8.78
CA ARG A 63 -0.34 0.91 9.71
C ARG A 63 -1.59 0.10 9.40
N GLU A 64 -2.71 0.75 9.09
CA GLU A 64 -3.97 0.09 8.70
C GLU A 64 -3.77 -0.74 7.41
N ILE A 65 -3.16 -0.16 6.38
CA ILE A 65 -2.96 -0.79 5.07
C ILE A 65 -1.94 -1.92 5.14
N TYR A 66 -0.78 -1.70 5.78
CA TYR A 66 0.30 -2.69 5.84
C TYR A 66 0.02 -3.86 6.79
N ARG A 67 -1.02 -3.78 7.62
CA ARG A 67 -1.53 -4.94 8.38
C ARG A 67 -2.26 -5.94 7.51
N ASP A 68 -2.83 -5.51 6.38
CA ASP A 68 -3.52 -6.39 5.43
C ASP A 68 -2.50 -7.04 4.48
N GLU A 69 -2.41 -8.38 4.50
CA GLU A 69 -1.48 -9.14 3.67
C GLU A 69 -1.69 -8.92 2.17
N ALA A 70 -2.94 -8.72 1.73
CA ALA A 70 -3.25 -8.50 0.31
C ALA A 70 -2.80 -7.12 -0.17
N LEU A 71 -2.68 -6.15 0.73
CA LEU A 71 -2.27 -4.78 0.42
C LEU A 71 -0.81 -4.48 0.77
N ARG A 72 -0.14 -5.38 1.49
CA ARG A 72 1.24 -5.18 1.94
C ARG A 72 2.20 -5.18 0.73
N PRO A 73 2.88 -4.06 0.45
CA PRO A 73 3.93 -4.03 -0.56
C PRO A 73 5.16 -4.78 -0.06
N ALA A 74 6.02 -5.23 -0.98
CA ALA A 74 7.33 -5.80 -0.63
C ALA A 74 8.34 -4.69 -0.29
N LEU A 75 8.03 -3.91 0.75
CA LEU A 75 8.74 -2.71 1.17
C LEU A 75 9.35 -2.90 2.56
N ASP A 76 10.57 -2.41 2.76
CA ASP A 76 11.21 -2.38 4.07
C ASP A 76 10.54 -1.35 4.99
N ASP A 77 10.48 -1.66 6.29
CA ASP A 77 9.79 -0.83 7.28
C ASP A 77 10.39 0.58 7.39
N ARG A 78 11.72 0.74 7.21
CA ARG A 78 12.37 2.05 7.19
C ARG A 78 11.88 2.92 6.04
N VAL A 79 11.85 2.36 4.83
CA VAL A 79 11.36 3.06 3.64
C VAL A 79 9.88 3.41 3.78
N ALA A 80 9.08 2.49 4.34
CA ALA A 80 7.67 2.71 4.63
C ALA A 80 7.44 3.92 5.56
N ARG A 81 8.27 4.08 6.60
CA ARG A 81 8.20 5.24 7.51
C ARG A 81 8.61 6.54 6.83
N VAL A 82 9.67 6.52 6.02
CA VAL A 82 10.13 7.69 5.25
C VAL A 82 9.04 8.17 4.29
N LEU A 83 8.41 7.25 3.54
CA LEU A 83 7.28 7.58 2.67
C LEU A 83 6.07 8.12 3.46
N ALA A 84 5.81 7.58 4.66
CA ALA A 84 4.77 8.08 5.57
C ALA A 84 5.14 9.41 6.27
N GLY A 85 6.25 10.05 5.89
CA GLY A 85 6.62 11.39 6.36
C GLY A 85 7.56 11.43 7.55
N GLU A 86 8.16 10.31 7.95
CA GLU A 86 9.27 10.32 8.91
C GLU A 86 10.53 10.89 8.24
N PRO A 87 11.30 11.75 8.91
CA PRO A 87 12.60 12.18 8.38
C PRO A 87 13.53 10.97 8.27
N ALA A 88 14.33 10.91 7.21
CA ALA A 88 15.42 9.94 7.13
C ALA A 88 16.43 10.22 8.24
N ALA A 89 16.97 9.17 8.87
CA ALA A 89 18.04 9.30 9.85
C ALA A 89 19.31 9.87 9.20
N ASP A 90 20.17 10.55 9.98
CA ASP A 90 21.40 11.15 9.46
C ASP A 90 22.38 10.10 8.89
N ASP A 91 22.35 8.88 9.45
CA ASP A 91 23.12 7.72 9.01
C ASP A 91 22.37 6.84 7.98
N ALA A 92 21.21 7.28 7.49
CA ALA A 92 20.40 6.49 6.58
C ALA A 92 21.10 6.29 5.22
N PRO A 93 20.89 5.12 4.57
CA PRO A 93 21.35 4.88 3.21
C PRO A 93 21.00 6.03 2.26
N PRO A 94 21.85 6.35 1.26
CA PRO A 94 21.60 7.44 0.31
C PRO A 94 20.19 7.38 -0.30
N LYS A 95 19.74 6.17 -0.64
CA LYS A 95 18.41 5.91 -1.18
C LYS A 95 17.26 6.38 -0.27
N GLU A 96 17.38 6.21 1.05
CA GLU A 96 16.33 6.66 1.99
C GLU A 96 16.28 8.19 2.08
N ARG A 97 17.45 8.85 2.00
CA ARG A 97 17.54 10.32 1.98
C ARG A 97 16.98 10.90 0.68
N GLU A 98 17.30 10.30 -0.46
CA GLU A 98 16.72 10.66 -1.76
C GLU A 98 15.19 10.50 -1.75
N LEU A 99 14.65 9.43 -1.16
CA LEU A 99 13.20 9.26 -1.03
C LEU A 99 12.55 10.33 -0.14
N ALA A 100 13.21 10.71 0.95
CA ALA A 100 12.74 11.81 1.80
C ALA A 100 12.71 13.15 1.04
N GLU A 101 13.74 13.41 0.23
CA GLU A 101 13.84 14.60 -0.63
C GLU A 101 12.76 14.60 -1.70
N VAL A 102 12.60 13.50 -2.45
CA VAL A 102 11.55 13.34 -3.47
C VAL A 102 10.16 13.53 -2.86
N ARG A 103 9.91 12.99 -1.66
CA ARG A 103 8.65 13.21 -0.93
C ARG A 103 8.44 14.68 -0.58
N SER A 104 9.47 15.38 -0.13
CA SER A 104 9.39 16.81 0.21
C SER A 104 9.15 17.71 -1.01
N ALA A 105 9.56 17.26 -2.20
CA ALA A 105 9.33 17.96 -3.46
C ALA A 105 7.89 17.80 -3.99
N LEU A 106 7.11 16.83 -3.47
CA LEU A 106 5.72 16.64 -3.88
C LEU A 106 4.86 17.80 -3.40
N THR A 107 4.03 18.33 -4.30
CA THR A 107 3.06 19.37 -3.96
C THR A 107 1.68 18.77 -3.73
N THR A 108 0.84 19.45 -2.93
CA THR A 108 -0.54 19.03 -2.67
C THR A 108 -1.44 19.10 -3.91
N ASN A 109 -1.00 19.79 -4.96
CA ASN A 109 -1.76 20.01 -6.18
C ASN A 109 -1.91 18.71 -6.98
N ASP A 110 -3.05 18.56 -7.65
CA ASP A 110 -3.29 17.45 -8.58
C ASP A 110 -2.74 17.77 -9.98
N ASP A 111 -1.45 18.07 -10.06
CA ASP A 111 -0.77 18.36 -11.32
C ASP A 111 -0.18 17.08 -11.94
N ALA A 112 -0.08 17.09 -13.28
CA ALA A 112 0.43 15.94 -14.03
C ALA A 112 1.87 15.55 -13.63
N PRO A 113 2.80 16.49 -13.35
CA PRO A 113 4.13 16.17 -12.82
C PRO A 113 4.08 15.38 -11.51
N SER A 114 3.35 15.85 -10.49
CA SER A 114 3.26 15.14 -9.19
C SER A 114 2.68 13.74 -9.34
N ARG A 115 1.65 13.56 -10.19
CA ARG A 115 1.08 12.22 -10.47
C ARG A 115 2.08 11.27 -11.12
N ARG A 116 2.88 11.76 -12.07
CA ARG A 116 3.92 10.95 -12.72
C ARG A 116 5.02 10.56 -11.74
N LEU A 117 5.41 11.48 -10.85
CA LEU A 117 6.40 11.20 -9.82
C LEU A 117 5.89 10.14 -8.83
N LEU A 118 4.64 10.26 -8.37
CA LEU A 118 4.00 9.25 -7.52
C LEU A 118 3.89 7.88 -8.22
N ALA A 119 3.52 7.86 -9.50
CA ALA A 119 3.49 6.61 -10.28
C ALA A 119 4.89 5.99 -10.40
N SER A 120 5.92 6.80 -10.67
CA SER A 120 7.31 6.34 -10.72
C SER A 120 7.76 5.72 -9.40
N LEU A 121 7.44 6.36 -8.26
CA LEU A 121 7.68 5.80 -6.93
C LEU A 121 6.95 4.46 -6.74
N GLY A 122 5.69 4.38 -7.17
CA GLY A 122 4.93 3.12 -7.12
C GLY A 122 5.58 1.99 -7.92
N VAL A 123 6.08 2.27 -9.13
CA VAL A 123 6.82 1.29 -9.96
C VAL A 123 8.10 0.84 -9.24
N GLU A 124 8.87 1.78 -8.70
CA GLU A 124 10.13 1.48 -8.01
C GLU A 124 9.91 0.60 -6.77
N GLN A 125 8.86 0.90 -5.99
CA GLN A 125 8.47 0.12 -4.80
C GLN A 125 7.60 -1.11 -5.14
N LYS A 126 7.40 -1.40 -6.42
CA LYS A 126 6.60 -2.54 -6.93
C LYS A 126 5.16 -2.57 -6.38
N ALA A 127 4.57 -1.41 -6.16
CA ALA A 127 3.19 -1.25 -5.73
C ALA A 127 2.25 -1.08 -6.93
N GLU A 128 1.00 -1.53 -6.80
CA GLU A 128 -0.05 -1.29 -7.80
C GLU A 128 -0.75 0.05 -7.56
N LEU A 129 -0.87 0.43 -6.28
CA LEU A 129 -1.54 1.66 -5.84
C LEU A 129 -0.59 2.54 -5.02
N VAL A 130 -0.74 3.85 -5.16
CA VAL A 130 -0.13 4.84 -4.28
C VAL A 130 -1.23 5.64 -3.60
N VAL A 131 -1.22 5.67 -2.27
CA VAL A 131 -2.16 6.43 -1.46
C VAL A 131 -1.47 7.72 -1.04
N ALA A 132 -1.82 8.80 -1.72
CA ALA A 132 -1.30 10.14 -1.47
C ALA A 132 -2.11 10.82 -0.35
N VAL A 133 -1.47 11.08 0.79
CA VAL A 133 -2.09 11.73 1.95
C VAL A 133 -1.64 13.18 2.00
N SER A 134 -2.59 14.11 1.96
CA SER A 134 -2.32 15.56 2.00
C SER A 134 -3.24 16.26 3.00
N MET A 135 -2.82 17.42 3.48
CA MET A 135 -3.66 18.27 4.34
C MET A 135 -4.43 19.29 3.48
N ALA A 136 -5.76 19.27 3.58
CA ALA A 136 -6.65 20.30 3.04
C ALA A 136 -7.15 21.16 4.20
N GLY A 137 -6.39 22.22 4.53
CA GLY A 137 -6.57 22.94 5.79
C GLY A 137 -6.24 22.04 6.98
N GLU A 138 -7.17 21.89 7.92
CA GLU A 138 -7.01 21.00 9.09
C GLU A 138 -7.46 19.55 8.84
N ARG A 139 -7.99 19.25 7.64
CA ARG A 139 -8.54 17.95 7.31
C ARG A 139 -7.55 17.15 6.44
N PRO A 140 -7.08 15.98 6.88
CA PRO A 140 -6.33 15.09 6.01
C PRO A 140 -7.26 14.47 4.98
N VAL A 141 -6.75 14.36 3.75
CA VAL A 141 -7.43 13.68 2.63
C VAL A 141 -6.46 12.68 2.04
N ALA A 142 -6.89 11.44 1.87
CA ALA A 142 -6.12 10.41 1.21
C ALA A 142 -6.74 10.08 -0.16
N ARG A 143 -5.97 10.31 -1.23
CA ARG A 143 -6.35 10.05 -2.62
C ARG A 143 -5.59 8.85 -3.14
N VAL A 144 -6.26 7.99 -3.89
CA VAL A 144 -5.69 6.74 -4.39
C VAL A 144 -5.30 6.92 -5.85
N LEU A 145 -4.02 6.74 -6.17
CA LEU A 145 -3.47 6.78 -7.52
C LEU A 145 -3.15 5.36 -8.00
N ARG A 146 -3.62 5.02 -9.20
CA ARG A 146 -3.26 3.77 -9.87
C ARG A 146 -1.94 3.94 -10.61
N VAL A 147 -0.95 3.13 -10.25
CA VAL A 147 0.43 3.26 -10.75
C VAL A 147 0.49 3.10 -12.28
N GLY A 148 -0.18 2.07 -12.81
CA GLY A 148 -0.13 1.75 -14.24
C GLY A 148 -0.73 2.82 -15.17
N THR A 149 -1.63 3.67 -14.66
CA THR A 149 -2.27 4.73 -15.45
C THR A 149 -1.88 6.13 -15.02
N ALA A 150 -1.19 6.28 -13.88
CA ALA A 150 -0.89 7.56 -13.23
C ALA A 150 -2.15 8.45 -13.06
N ARG A 151 -3.30 7.83 -12.79
CA ARG A 151 -4.59 8.50 -12.58
C ARG A 151 -5.07 8.27 -11.16
N TYR A 152 -5.65 9.31 -10.57
CA TYR A 152 -6.41 9.18 -9.34
C TYR A 152 -7.71 8.42 -9.60
N GLU A 153 -8.03 7.50 -8.72
CA GLU A 153 -9.36 6.91 -8.61
C GLU A 153 -10.32 7.97 -8.07
N PRO A 154 -11.61 7.97 -8.48
CA PRO A 154 -12.62 8.90 -8.01
C PRO A 154 -13.10 8.54 -6.58
N ILE A 155 -12.16 8.21 -5.70
CA ILE A 155 -12.38 7.76 -4.33
C ILE A 155 -11.43 8.55 -3.43
N GLU A 156 -12.03 9.27 -2.49
CA GLU A 156 -11.31 9.91 -1.41
C GLU A 156 -11.58 9.16 -0.11
N LEU A 157 -10.50 8.80 0.58
CA LEU A 157 -10.58 8.26 1.92
C LEU A 157 -10.53 9.45 2.88
N GLY A 158 -11.48 9.51 3.80
CA GLY A 158 -11.52 10.49 4.89
C GLY A 158 -11.19 9.81 6.22
N PRO A 159 -10.37 10.44 7.08
CA PRO A 159 -10.13 9.91 8.42
C PRO A 159 -11.31 10.24 9.34
N THR A 160 -11.47 9.42 10.37
CA THR A 160 -12.22 9.79 11.57
C THR A 160 -11.26 10.49 12.54
N LEU A 161 -11.74 11.63 13.08
CA LEU A 161 -11.00 12.49 14.00
C LEU A 161 -11.48 12.18 15.42
N GLU A 162 -10.58 11.70 16.26
CA GLU A 162 -10.81 11.57 17.70
C GLU A 162 -9.94 12.59 18.42
N ARG A 163 -10.56 13.62 19.01
CA ARG A 163 -9.87 14.57 19.88
C ARG A 163 -9.94 14.06 21.31
N THR A 164 -8.78 13.80 21.91
CA THR A 164 -8.69 13.39 23.31
C THR A 164 -8.96 14.58 24.24
N GLU A 165 -9.28 14.31 25.52
CA GLU A 165 -9.48 15.36 26.54
C GLU A 165 -8.25 16.26 26.73
N ALA A 166 -7.05 15.72 26.45
CA ALA A 166 -5.79 16.47 26.45
C ALA A 166 -5.59 17.37 25.21
N GLY A 167 -6.54 17.39 24.28
CA GLY A 167 -6.47 18.17 23.04
C GLY A 167 -5.66 17.52 21.91
N GLU A 168 -5.09 16.32 22.12
CA GLU A 168 -4.36 15.59 21.08
C GLU A 168 -5.35 15.04 20.04
N THR A 169 -5.07 15.32 18.76
CA THR A 169 -5.85 14.83 17.62
C THR A 169 -5.31 13.48 17.17
N ARG A 170 -6.13 12.43 17.26
CA ARG A 170 -5.84 11.11 16.71
C ARG A 170 -6.65 10.88 15.43
N TYR A 171 -5.97 10.40 14.40
CA TYR A 171 -6.59 10.03 13.13
C TYR A 171 -6.75 8.51 13.03
N THR A 172 -7.95 8.06 12.71
CA THR A 172 -8.25 6.66 12.38
C THR A 172 -8.81 6.57 10.97
N TRP A 173 -8.56 5.46 10.28
CA TRP A 173 -8.92 5.30 8.86
C TRP A 173 -9.83 4.08 8.64
N PRO A 174 -11.01 4.06 9.29
CA PRO A 174 -11.87 2.88 9.27
C PRO A 174 -12.29 2.53 7.83
N GLY A 175 -12.08 1.28 7.45
CA GLY A 175 -12.50 0.75 6.15
C GLY A 175 -11.57 1.09 4.98
N ALA A 176 -10.48 1.85 5.19
CA ALA A 176 -9.51 2.17 4.14
C ALA A 176 -8.96 0.90 3.46
N ALA A 177 -8.52 -0.09 4.26
CA ALA A 177 -8.02 -1.36 3.74
C ALA A 177 -9.11 -2.13 2.96
N THR A 178 -10.36 -2.13 3.43
CA THR A 178 -11.47 -2.79 2.73
C THR A 178 -11.78 -2.14 1.39
N THR A 179 -11.74 -0.81 1.31
CA THR A 179 -11.93 -0.07 0.06
C THR A 179 -10.79 -0.34 -0.92
N LEU A 180 -9.53 -0.27 -0.46
CA LEU A 180 -8.36 -0.50 -1.30
C LEU A 180 -8.28 -1.94 -1.82
N ARG A 181 -8.69 -2.93 -1.03
CA ARG A 181 -8.77 -4.33 -1.46
C ARG A 181 -9.68 -4.53 -2.67
N LYS A 182 -10.76 -3.74 -2.79
CA LYS A 182 -11.66 -3.81 -3.96
C LYS A 182 -11.00 -3.25 -5.23
N LEU A 183 -9.97 -2.42 -5.09
CA LEU A 183 -9.25 -1.77 -6.19
C LEU A 183 -8.04 -2.57 -6.67
N VAL A 184 -7.43 -3.34 -5.78
CA VAL A 184 -6.37 -4.31 -6.12
C VAL A 184 -7.06 -5.55 -6.67
N VAL A 185 -7.22 -5.59 -7.99
CA VAL A 185 -7.71 -6.78 -8.68
C VAL A 185 -6.60 -7.81 -8.59
N VAL A 186 -6.79 -8.87 -7.81
CA VAL A 186 -5.93 -10.06 -7.93
C VAL A 186 -6.31 -10.70 -9.27
N PRO A 187 -5.45 -10.67 -10.31
CA PRO A 187 -5.73 -11.46 -11.49
C PRO A 187 -5.67 -12.92 -11.04
N VAL A 188 -6.83 -13.53 -10.83
CA VAL A 188 -6.94 -14.98 -10.82
C VAL A 188 -6.67 -15.37 -12.26
N ALA A 189 -5.42 -15.73 -12.55
CA ALA A 189 -5.06 -16.31 -13.83
C ALA A 189 -5.90 -17.57 -14.00
N ALA A 190 -6.99 -17.47 -14.77
CA ALA A 190 -7.70 -18.63 -15.24
C ALA A 190 -6.71 -19.43 -16.10
N PRO A 191 -6.50 -20.74 -15.86
CA PRO A 191 -5.75 -21.55 -16.79
C PRO A 191 -6.51 -21.54 -18.11
N ILE A 192 -6.00 -20.78 -19.08
CA ILE A 192 -6.46 -20.83 -20.47
C ILE A 192 -5.99 -22.19 -21.00
N VAL A 193 -6.83 -23.20 -20.79
CA VAL A 193 -6.70 -24.46 -21.53
C VAL A 193 -7.18 -24.15 -22.95
N PRO A 194 -6.35 -24.30 -23.99
CA PRO A 194 -6.79 -24.09 -25.37
C PRO A 194 -7.98 -25.00 -25.65
N ARG A 195 -9.11 -24.40 -26.03
CA ARG A 195 -10.32 -25.14 -26.44
C ARG A 195 -10.03 -25.74 -27.81
N GLN A 196 -9.40 -26.91 -27.84
CA GLN A 196 -9.29 -27.70 -29.06
C GLN A 196 -10.69 -28.15 -29.47
N THR A 197 -11.15 -27.66 -30.63
CA THR A 197 -12.28 -28.24 -31.35
C THR A 197 -11.86 -29.60 -31.90
N SER A 198 -12.25 -30.67 -31.22
CA SER A 198 -12.05 -32.04 -31.72
C SER A 198 -13.40 -32.71 -32.00
N THR A 199 -13.59 -33.04 -33.28
CA THR A 199 -14.46 -34.07 -33.86
C THR A 199 -14.59 -35.31 -32.96
N PRO A 200 -15.77 -35.96 -32.87
CA PRO A 200 -16.01 -37.01 -31.89
C PRO A 200 -15.52 -38.40 -32.37
N ALA A 201 -14.60 -39.02 -31.62
CA ALA A 201 -14.35 -40.47 -31.62
C ALA A 201 -13.55 -40.89 -30.36
N PRO A 202 -13.46 -42.19 -30.03
CA PRO A 202 -14.32 -42.94 -29.11
C PRO A 202 -13.74 -43.05 -27.68
N ARG A 203 -14.62 -43.38 -26.72
CA ARG A 203 -14.33 -43.55 -25.28
C ARG A 203 -13.16 -44.53 -25.03
N LYS A 204 -12.15 -44.05 -24.30
CA LYS A 204 -11.13 -44.87 -23.61
C LYS A 204 -11.10 -44.52 -22.12
N PRO A 205 -10.62 -45.45 -21.26
CA PRO A 205 -11.08 -45.63 -19.89
C PRO A 205 -10.60 -44.55 -18.92
N GLU A 206 -11.47 -44.29 -17.96
CA GLU A 206 -11.37 -43.26 -16.94
C GLU A 206 -10.16 -43.50 -16.01
N VAL A 207 -9.18 -42.60 -16.09
CA VAL A 207 -8.02 -42.57 -15.21
C VAL A 207 -8.45 -41.99 -13.87
N PRO A 208 -8.16 -42.65 -12.73
CA PRO A 208 -8.64 -42.19 -11.43
C PRO A 208 -8.02 -40.83 -11.08
N THR A 209 -8.87 -39.83 -10.98
CA THR A 209 -8.54 -38.47 -10.56
C THR A 209 -7.93 -38.50 -9.16
N ARG A 210 -6.61 -38.28 -9.08
CA ARG A 210 -5.93 -38.06 -7.78
C ARG A 210 -6.50 -36.80 -7.14
N LYS A 211 -7.36 -37.00 -6.14
CA LYS A 211 -7.83 -35.93 -5.25
C LYS A 211 -6.59 -35.28 -4.62
N PRO A 212 -6.49 -33.95 -4.58
CA PRO A 212 -5.32 -33.29 -4.05
C PRO A 212 -5.19 -33.57 -2.53
N PHE A 213 -3.96 -33.80 -2.08
CA PHE A 213 -3.66 -34.40 -0.78
C PHE A 213 -4.19 -33.61 0.44
N TYR A 214 -4.46 -32.31 0.27
CA TYR A 214 -4.96 -31.40 1.30
C TYR A 214 -6.43 -31.62 1.69
N LYS A 215 -7.18 -32.47 0.96
CA LYS A 215 -8.56 -32.86 1.31
C LYS A 215 -8.64 -34.07 2.24
N SER A 216 -7.52 -34.67 2.66
CA SER A 216 -7.55 -35.79 3.61
C SER A 216 -7.81 -35.29 5.03
N ALA A 217 -8.70 -35.95 5.77
CA ALA A 217 -9.03 -35.62 7.16
C ALA A 217 -7.81 -35.72 8.10
N TRP A 218 -6.77 -36.46 7.69
CA TRP A 218 -5.53 -36.59 8.44
C TRP A 218 -4.67 -35.32 8.40
N PHE A 219 -4.79 -34.50 7.34
CA PHE A 219 -4.08 -33.21 7.26
C PHE A 219 -4.57 -32.19 8.30
N TRP A 220 -5.86 -32.24 8.66
CA TRP A 220 -6.47 -31.33 9.64
C TRP A 220 -6.44 -31.84 11.08
N GLY A 221 -6.06 -33.10 11.30
CA GLY A 221 -5.99 -33.73 12.63
C GLY A 221 -5.19 -32.93 13.67
N PRO A 222 -3.99 -32.40 13.35
CA PRO A 222 -3.19 -31.65 14.31
C PRO A 222 -3.77 -30.26 14.63
N LEU A 223 -4.43 -29.61 13.65
CA LEU A 223 -4.99 -28.27 13.84
C LEU A 223 -6.23 -28.29 14.76
N GLY A 224 -6.99 -29.38 14.78
CA GLY A 224 -8.12 -29.57 15.70
C GLY A 224 -7.71 -29.77 17.16
N ALA A 225 -6.55 -30.40 17.41
CA ALA A 225 -6.10 -30.72 18.76
C ALA A 225 -5.63 -29.47 19.57
N VAL A 226 -5.08 -28.46 18.90
CA VAL A 226 -4.59 -27.23 19.57
C VAL A 226 -5.74 -26.34 20.05
N VAL A 227 -6.86 -26.30 19.32
CA VAL A 227 -8.04 -25.49 19.70
C VAL A 227 -8.76 -26.11 20.92
N ALA A 228 -8.83 -27.43 21.00
CA ALA A 228 -9.46 -28.11 22.14
C ALA A 228 -8.67 -27.95 23.45
N ALA A 229 -7.34 -27.99 23.39
CA ALA A 229 -6.49 -27.78 24.57
C ALA A 229 -6.57 -26.34 25.10
N GLY A 230 -6.61 -25.33 24.22
CA GLY A 230 -6.72 -23.92 24.61
C GLY A 230 -8.05 -23.58 25.30
N ALA A 231 -9.16 -24.16 24.84
CA ALA A 231 -10.48 -23.94 25.43
C ALA A 231 -10.61 -24.54 26.85
N ALA A 232 -9.98 -25.69 27.10
CA ALA A 232 -10.00 -26.32 28.43
C ALA A 232 -9.26 -25.49 29.50
N VAL A 233 -8.12 -24.88 29.14
CA VAL A 233 -7.36 -24.02 30.06
C VAL A 233 -8.11 -22.73 30.41
N LEU A 234 -8.81 -22.14 29.44
CA LEU A 234 -9.53 -20.88 29.62
C LEU A 234 -10.81 -21.04 30.45
N ILE A 235 -11.46 -22.20 30.39
CA ILE A 235 -12.60 -22.53 31.25
C ILE A 235 -12.12 -22.85 32.67
N ALA A 236 -10.99 -23.56 32.83
CA ALA A 236 -10.42 -23.85 34.14
C ALA A 236 -9.97 -22.57 34.88
N SER A 237 -9.54 -21.52 34.17
CA SER A 237 -9.11 -20.26 34.80
C SER A 237 -10.25 -19.33 35.26
N GLN A 238 -11.51 -19.61 34.89
CA GLN A 238 -12.66 -18.77 35.29
C GLN A 238 -13.45 -19.33 36.48
N VAL A 239 -13.05 -20.46 37.07
CA VAL A 239 -13.82 -21.14 38.15
C VAL A 239 -13.11 -21.07 39.51
N THR A 240 -11.98 -20.38 39.63
CA THR A 240 -11.37 -20.09 40.93
C THR A 240 -11.59 -18.63 41.31
N GLU A 241 -12.76 -18.34 41.86
CA GLU A 241 -12.89 -17.58 43.10
C GLU A 241 -14.35 -17.56 43.56
N ASP A 242 -14.59 -18.33 44.62
CA ASP A 242 -15.70 -18.15 45.53
C ASP A 242 -15.67 -16.70 46.05
N SER A 243 -16.70 -15.93 45.76
CA SER A 243 -17.04 -14.73 46.52
C SER A 243 -18.55 -14.65 46.63
N THR A 244 -19.04 -15.43 47.60
CA THR A 244 -20.34 -15.23 48.22
C THR A 244 -20.44 -13.78 48.69
N GLY A 245 -21.29 -12.97 48.05
CA GLY A 245 -21.69 -11.69 48.64
C GLY A 245 -21.93 -10.55 47.65
N MET A 246 -23.17 -10.48 47.17
CA MET A 246 -23.88 -9.24 46.85
C MET A 246 -23.30 -8.36 45.72
N VAL A 247 -23.82 -8.56 44.50
CA VAL A 247 -23.65 -7.60 43.40
C VAL A 247 -24.57 -6.40 43.64
N ARG A 248 -23.99 -5.25 44.05
CA ARG A 248 -24.69 -3.97 44.07
C ARG A 248 -24.53 -3.26 42.74
N LEU A 249 -25.58 -3.27 41.92
CA LEU A 249 -25.67 -2.39 40.76
C LEU A 249 -26.01 -0.97 41.23
N ARG A 250 -25.05 -0.04 41.13
CA ARG A 250 -25.32 1.40 41.20
C ARG A 250 -25.61 1.91 39.79
N GLY A 251 -26.89 2.16 39.52
CA GLY A 251 -27.30 2.98 38.37
C GLY A 251 -27.13 4.45 38.71
N GLN A 252 -26.35 5.18 37.90
CA GLN A 252 -26.24 6.63 37.95
C GLN A 252 -27.11 7.19 36.81
N VAL A 253 -28.17 7.90 37.17
CA VAL A 253 -29.02 8.62 36.22
C VAL A 253 -28.61 10.10 36.32
N ALA A 254 -28.08 10.65 35.22
CA ALA A 254 -27.74 12.07 35.14
C ALA A 254 -29.02 12.89 34.85
N PRO A 255 -29.18 14.09 35.47
CA PRO A 255 -30.31 14.99 35.26
C PRO A 255 -30.25 15.72 33.91
#